data_AF-A0A7W0LKS3-F1
#
_entry.id   AF-A0A7W0LKS3-F1
#
_cell.length_a   1.000
_cell.length_b   1.000
_cell.length_c   1.000
_cell.angle_alpha   90.00
_cell.angle_beta   90.00
_cell.angle_gamma   90.00
#
_symmetry.space_group_name_H-M   'P 1'
#
loop_
_entity.id
_entity.type
_entity.pdbx_description
1 polymer ?
#
loop_
_entity_poly.entity_id
_entity_poly.type
_entity_poly.pdbx_seq_one_letter_code
_entity_poly.pdbx_strand_id
1 'polypeptide(L)' 'MTRSRTNIELDDASLVTIMDRYGIRTKTEAVDLALRHLAGQPMSRDEALAMRGRQAIVEPPLDSPPRGAA' A
#
# COMPACT_ATOMS: atom_id res chain seq x y z
N MET A 1 -15.66 -4.09 7.49
CA MET A 1 -14.61 -3.13 7.90
C MET A 1 -15.27 -1.80 8.20
N THR A 2 -14.92 -1.17 9.31
CA THR A 2 -15.48 0.13 9.75
C THR A 2 -14.77 1.26 9.03
N ARG A 3 -15.53 2.17 8.42
CA ARG A 3 -15.02 3.44 7.87
C ARG A 3 -15.14 4.50 8.97
N SER A 4 -14.02 5.10 9.38
CA SER A 4 -14.03 6.26 10.26
C SER A 4 -14.02 7.54 9.43
N ARG A 5 -14.72 8.59 9.89
CA ARG A 5 -14.68 9.91 9.26
C ARG A 5 -13.58 10.72 9.93
N THR A 6 -12.59 11.15 9.14
CA THR A 6 -11.44 11.91 9.61
C THR A 6 -11.28 13.14 8.72
N ASN A 7 -11.11 14.31 9.33
CA ASN A 7 -10.77 15.53 8.61
C ASN A 7 -9.25 15.63 8.52
N ILE A 8 -8.71 15.58 7.31
CA ILE A 8 -7.29 15.72 7.01
C ILE A 8 -7.12 16.70 5.85
N GLU A 9 -6.01 17.43 5.86
CA GLU A 9 -5.63 18.28 4.73
C GLU A 9 -4.87 17.45 3.69
N LEU A 10 -5.16 17.69 2.41
CA LEU A 10 -4.56 17.00 1.28
C LEU A 10 -4.17 18.03 0.23
N ASP A 11 -3.05 17.78 -0.45
CA ASP A 11 -2.69 18.54 -1.64
C ASP A 11 -3.58 18.12 -2.82
N ASP A 12 -4.32 19.08 -3.36
CA ASP A 12 -5.28 18.84 -4.45
C ASP A 12 -4.58 18.47 -5.76
N ALA A 13 -3.37 18.97 -6.02
CA ALA A 13 -2.62 18.63 -7.23
C ALA A 13 -2.18 17.15 -7.23
N SER A 14 -1.70 16.67 -6.09
CA SER A 14 -1.37 15.26 -5.86
C SER A 14 -2.60 14.37 -6.00
N LEU A 15 -3.74 14.79 -5.44
CA LEU A 15 -5.02 14.08 -5.58
C LEU A 15 -5.45 13.94 -7.02
N VAL A 16 -5.46 15.04 -7.79
CA VAL A 16 -5.83 15.02 -9.22
C VAL A 16 -4.93 14.08 -10.01
N THR A 17 -3.62 14.13 -9.76
CA THR A 17 -2.66 13.24 -10.42
C THR A 17 -2.96 11.76 -10.17
N ILE A 18 -3.32 11.40 -8.93
CA ILE A 18 -3.70 10.03 -8.57
C ILE A 18 -5.04 9.67 -9.21
N MET A 19 -6.00 10.58 -9.19
CA MET A 19 -7.34 10.37 -9.75
C MET A 19 -7.28 10.10 -11.25
N ASP A 20 -6.51 10.90 -11.99
CA ASP A 20 -6.31 10.72 -13.44
C ASP A 20 -5.54 9.44 -13.75
N ARG A 21 -4.48 9.14 -12.99
CA ARG A 21 -3.65 7.95 -13.21
C ARG A 21 -4.41 6.65 -13.00
N TYR A 22 -5.30 6.59 -12.01
CA TYR A 22 -6.01 5.37 -11.62
C TYR A 22 -7.50 5.38 -11.99
N GLY A 23 -8.00 6.42 -12.66
CA GLY A 23 -9.38 6.50 -13.15
C GLY A 23 -10.46 6.56 -12.06
N ILE A 24 -10.11 7.04 -10.86
CA ILE A 24 -10.98 7.09 -9.69
C ILE A 24 -11.68 8.44 -9.56
N ARG A 25 -12.91 8.44 -9.03
CA ARG A 25 -13.84 9.58 -9.17
C ARG A 25 -13.98 10.40 -7.90
N THR A 26 -13.47 9.92 -6.77
CA THR A 26 -13.62 10.59 -5.47
C THR A 26 -12.29 10.70 -4.72
N LYS A 27 -12.14 11.78 -3.95
CA LYS A 27 -10.99 11.96 -3.04
C LYS A 27 -10.88 10.81 -2.03
N THR A 28 -12.01 10.28 -1.57
CA THR A 28 -12.06 9.12 -0.66
C THR A 28 -11.49 7.86 -1.29
N GLU A 29 -11.80 7.58 -2.57
CA GLU A 29 -11.22 6.44 -3.29
C GLU A 29 -9.72 6.61 -3.51
N ALA A 30 -9.26 7.84 -3.78
CA ALA A 30 -7.83 8.12 -3.93
C ALA A 30 -7.06 7.87 -2.64
N VAL A 31 -7.59 8.32 -1.51
CA VAL A 31 -7.01 8.07 -0.19
C VAL A 31 -7.04 6.57 0.14
N ASP A 32 -8.15 5.89 -0.08
CA ASP A 32 -8.29 4.45 0.16
C ASP A 32 -7.33 3.62 -0.71
N LEU A 33 -7.15 4.00 -1.98
CA LEU A 33 -6.18 3.39 -2.89
C LEU A 33 -4.74 3.61 -2.39
N ALA A 34 -4.39 4.84 -2.01
CA ALA A 34 -3.06 5.16 -1.50
C ALA A 34 -2.76 4.40 -0.20
N LEU A 35 -3.73 4.29 0.72
CA LEU A 35 -3.58 3.52 1.95
C LEU A 35 -3.37 2.03 1.68
N ARG A 36 -4.12 1.43 0.76
CA ARG A 36 -3.93 0.02 0.35
C ARG A 36 -2.59 -0.22 -0.33
N HIS A 37 -2.11 0.74 -1.11
CA HIS A 37 -0.81 0.64 -1.76
C HIS A 37 0.32 0.73 -0.73
N LEU A 38 0.24 1.67 0.21
CA LEU A 38 1.27 1.94 1.22
C LEU A 38 1.30 0.90 2.34
N ALA A 39 0.15 0.35 2.74
CA ALA A 39 0.07 -0.74 3.70
C ALA A 39 0.64 -2.06 3.15
N GLY A 40 1.07 -2.06 1.87
CA GLY A 40 1.38 -3.25 1.10
C GLY A 40 0.10 -3.96 0.68
N GLN A 41 0.14 -4.64 -0.47
CA GLN A 41 -0.76 -5.76 -0.69
C GLN A 41 -0.01 -7.00 -0.18
N PRO A 42 -0.04 -7.32 1.14
CA PRO A 42 0.44 -8.62 1.56
C PRO A 42 -0.41 -9.64 0.82
N MET A 43 0.26 -10.64 0.25
CA MET A 43 -0.42 -11.80 -0.29
C MET A 43 -1.43 -12.31 0.74
N SER A 44 -2.64 -12.64 0.30
CA SER A 44 -3.53 -13.43 1.13
C SER A 44 -2.81 -14.71 1.56
N ARG A 45 -3.24 -15.31 2.67
CA ARG A 45 -2.64 -16.55 3.18
C ARG A 45 -2.55 -17.63 2.09
N ASP A 46 -3.57 -17.73 1.25
CA ASP A 46 -3.63 -18.73 0.18
C ASP A 46 -2.67 -18.42 -0.97
N GLU A 47 -2.52 -17.15 -1.36
CA GLU A 47 -1.52 -16.71 -2.34
C GLU A 47 -0.09 -16.95 -1.82
N ALA A 48 0.17 -16.65 -0.54
CA ALA A 48 1.46 -16.91 0.08
C ALA A 48 1.78 -18.42 0.15
N LEU A 49 0.77 -19.25 0.43
CA LEU A 49 0.91 -20.71 0.41
C LEU A 49 1.16 -21.24 -1.01
N ALA A 50 0.47 -20.69 -2.02
CA ALA A 50 0.69 -21.04 -3.43
C ALA A 50 2.09 -20.65 -3.93
N MET A 51 2.70 -19.62 -3.34
CA MET A 51 4.07 -19.18 -3.64
C MET A 51 5.16 -20.02 -2.95
N ARG A 52 4.81 -20.97 -2.07
CA ARG A 52 5.77 -21.83 -1.39
C ARG A 52 6.57 -22.66 -2.39
N GLY A 53 7.89 -22.51 -2.38
CA GLY A 53 8.80 -23.23 -3.30
C GLY A 53 8.98 -22.56 -4.67
N ARG A 54 8.41 -21.38 -4.90
CA ARG A 54 8.52 -20.63 -6.16
C ARG A 54 9.90 -20.00 -6.41
N GLN A 55 10.83 -20.08 -5.45
CA GLN A 55 12.16 -19.43 -5.49
C GLN A 55 12.07 -17.95 -5.96
N ALA A 56 11.09 -17.20 -5.45
CA ALA A 56 10.77 -15.85 -5.91
C ALA A 56 11.83 -14.79 -5.53
N ILE A 57 12.83 -15.16 -4.73
CA ILE A 57 13.90 -14.29 -4.27
C ILE A 57 15.22 -14.99 -4.65
N VAL A 58 15.97 -14.39 -5.57
CA VAL A 58 17.29 -14.90 -6.02
C VAL A 58 18.37 -14.55 -5.00
N GLU A 59 18.31 -13.35 -4.44
CA GLU A 59 19.21 -12.84 -3.39
C GLU A 59 18.35 -12.24 -2.28
N PRO A 60 18.41 -12.76 -1.04
CA PRO A 60 17.69 -12.17 0.08
C PRO A 60 18.23 -10.77 0.38
N PRO A 61 17.37 -9.78 0.69
CA PRO A 61 17.83 -8.47 1.13
C PRO A 61 18.68 -8.58 2.40
N LEU A 62 19.63 -7.66 2.57
CA LEU A 62 20.41 -7.57 3.80
C LEU A 62 19.49 -7.22 4.98
N ASP A 63 19.65 -7.95 6.09
CA ASP A 63 18.95 -7.65 7.33
C ASP A 63 19.27 -6.22 7.77
N SER A 64 18.22 -5.42 7.94
CA SER A 64 18.32 -4.04 8.41
C SER A 64 17.64 -3.92 9.76
N PRO A 65 18.32 -3.39 10.80
CA PRO A 65 17.70 -3.20 12.11
C PRO A 65 16.55 -2.19 12.03
N PRO A 66 15.56 -2.27 12.94
CA PRO A 66 14.48 -1.29 13.00
C PRO A 66 15.05 0.12 13.18
N ARG A 67 14.52 1.08 12.42
CA ARG A 67 14.89 2.51 12.54
C ARG A 67 14.61 2.97 13.98
N GLY A 68 15.67 3.29 14.73
CA GLY A 68 15.57 3.84 16.09
C GLY A 68 16.29 3.05 17.19
N ALA A 69 16.92 1.90 16.86
CA ALA A 69 17.84 1.24 17.78
C ALA A 69 19.25 1.84 17.61
N ALA A 70 19.51 2.96 18.30
CA ALA A 70 20.83 3.55 18.49
C ALA A 70 21.06 3.79 19.98
#